data_AF-A0A537BX39-F1
#
_entry.id   AF-A0A537BX39-F1
#
_cell.length_a   1.000
_cell.length_b   1.000
_cell.length_c   1.000
_cell.angle_alpha   90.00
_cell.angle_beta   90.00
_cell.angle_gamma   90.00
#
_symmetry.space_group_name_H-M   'P 1'
#
loop_
_entity.id
_entity.type
_entity.pdbx_description
1 polymer ?
#
loop_
_entity_poly.entity_id
_entity_poly.type
_entity_poly.pdbx_seq_one_letter_code
_entity_poly.pdbx_strand_id
1 'polypeptide(L)'
;MRVTPVTLRSASVSTVSAGPSLAQAFVAAAEAIGRVSGGESLNAALADLKRRASAQTLAAAAQDLCYNALRSYGVVDVALERLLQRPLTDTPVRGLLLTALAELAARPDSAHAVVHQAVEAAVLLGYSRAKGLVNAVMRNFQRRMPELLSEIEATESGHYRHPQWWIDELRLAYPRDWESVLLESNRHPPMVLRVNRRRLSAKAYLEKLDRAGMPARALGQDAVLLEKPCRVERLPGFAAGEVSVQ
;
A
#
# COMPACT_ATOMS: atom_id res chain seq x y z
N MET A 1 -50.97 -23.69 40.87
CA MET A 1 -50.57 -23.53 39.47
C MET A 1 -49.06 -23.30 39.46
N ARG A 2 -48.26 -24.34 39.19
CA ARG A 2 -46.80 -24.34 39.37
C ARG A 2 -46.13 -23.70 38.15
N VAL A 3 -45.39 -22.62 38.37
CA VAL A 3 -44.60 -21.93 37.34
C VAL A 3 -43.25 -22.62 37.22
N THR A 4 -42.95 -23.13 36.02
CA THR A 4 -41.68 -23.76 35.65
C THR A 4 -40.59 -22.68 35.50
N PRO A 5 -39.37 -22.86 36.03
CA PRO A 5 -38.29 -21.91 35.78
C PRO A 5 -37.68 -22.15 34.40
N VAL A 6 -37.62 -21.09 33.59
CA VAL A 6 -36.89 -21.06 32.33
C VAL A 6 -35.40 -20.94 32.64
N THR A 7 -34.64 -21.99 32.35
CA THR A 7 -33.19 -22.01 32.38
C THR A 7 -32.63 -21.15 31.25
N LEU A 8 -32.08 -19.98 31.58
CA LEU A 8 -31.28 -19.17 30.66
C LEU A 8 -30.00 -19.93 30.32
N ARG A 9 -29.93 -20.48 29.11
CA ARG A 9 -28.67 -20.97 28.53
C ARG A 9 -27.73 -19.79 28.35
N SER A 10 -26.60 -19.84 29.06
CA SER A 10 -25.43 -19.01 28.83
C SER A 10 -24.90 -19.24 27.41
N ALA A 11 -25.13 -18.27 26.53
CA ALA A 11 -24.44 -18.23 25.25
C ALA A 11 -22.98 -17.82 25.53
N SER A 12 -22.07 -18.80 25.45
CA SER A 12 -20.64 -18.54 25.33
C SER A 12 -20.40 -17.70 24.07
N VAL A 13 -20.05 -16.44 24.27
CA VAL A 13 -19.58 -15.56 23.19
C VAL A 13 -18.30 -16.18 22.65
N SER A 14 -18.43 -16.79 21.48
CA SER A 14 -17.31 -17.30 20.70
C SER A 14 -16.47 -16.09 20.29
N THR A 15 -15.26 -15.99 20.84
CA THR A 15 -14.24 -15.04 20.40
C THR A 15 -13.78 -15.42 19.01
N VAL A 16 -14.50 -14.92 18.01
CA VAL A 16 -14.00 -14.90 16.63
C VAL A 16 -12.76 -14.02 16.64
N SER A 17 -11.59 -14.62 16.46
CA SER A 17 -10.35 -13.91 16.13
C SER A 17 -10.56 -13.23 14.78
N ALA A 18 -11.13 -12.03 14.80
CA ALA A 18 -11.30 -11.20 13.63
C ALA A 18 -9.91 -10.70 13.20
N GLY A 19 -9.64 -10.76 11.90
CA GLY A 19 -8.45 -10.10 11.34
C GLY A 19 -8.38 -8.63 11.75
N PRO A 20 -7.20 -8.00 11.62
CA PRO A 20 -7.01 -6.61 12.03
C PRO A 20 -8.01 -5.69 11.36
N SER A 21 -8.54 -4.71 12.10
CA SER A 21 -9.43 -3.71 11.53
C SER A 21 -8.67 -2.82 10.55
N LEU A 22 -9.40 -2.21 9.60
CA LEU A 22 -8.79 -1.24 8.69
C LEU A 22 -8.21 -0.05 9.45
N ALA A 23 -8.84 0.37 10.56
CA ALA A 23 -8.30 1.40 11.44
C ALA A 23 -6.92 1.02 12.02
N GLN A 24 -6.73 -0.23 12.46
CA GLN A 24 -5.42 -0.72 12.93
C GLN A 24 -4.38 -0.73 11.81
N ALA A 25 -4.79 -1.13 10.60
CA ALA A 25 -3.91 -1.10 9.43
C ALA A 25 -3.52 0.34 9.05
N PHE A 26 -4.45 1.30 9.14
CA PHE A 26 -4.16 2.72 8.95
C PHE A 26 -3.19 3.28 9.99
N VAL A 27 -3.33 2.92 11.27
CA VAL A 27 -2.37 3.33 12.31
C VAL A 27 -0.96 2.86 11.97
N ALA A 28 -0.81 1.57 11.67
CA ALA A 28 0.48 0.99 11.33
C ALA A 28 1.09 1.58 10.06
N ALA A 29 0.27 1.85 9.04
CA ALA A 29 0.71 2.52 7.82
C ALA A 29 1.09 3.99 8.06
N ALA A 30 0.31 4.72 8.85
CA ALA A 30 0.59 6.12 9.19
C ALA A 30 1.96 6.27 9.90
N GLU A 31 2.27 5.37 10.84
CA GLU A 31 3.58 5.32 11.49
C GLU A 31 4.72 5.09 10.48
N ALA A 32 4.54 4.13 9.56
CA ALA A 32 5.55 3.80 8.55
C ALA A 32 5.76 4.96 7.56
N ILE A 33 4.68 5.56 7.04
CA ILE A 33 4.74 6.73 6.16
C ILE A 33 5.35 7.95 6.89
N GLY A 34 5.07 8.10 8.17
CA GLY A 34 5.68 9.15 8.98
C GLY A 34 7.20 9.02 9.08
N ARG A 35 7.70 7.80 9.28
CA ARG A 35 9.14 7.50 9.27
C ARG A 35 9.78 7.74 7.90
N VAL A 36 9.08 7.36 6.82
CA VAL A 36 9.54 7.65 5.45
C VAL A 36 9.64 9.16 5.19
N SER A 37 8.65 9.92 5.64
CA SER A 37 8.68 11.39 5.56
C SER A 37 9.83 11.99 6.38
N GLY A 38 10.31 11.28 7.41
CA GLY A 38 11.50 11.64 8.19
C GLY A 38 12.83 11.17 7.59
N GLY A 39 12.84 10.59 6.39
CA GLY A 39 14.05 10.16 5.68
C GLY A 39 14.41 8.68 5.82
N GLU A 40 13.60 7.88 6.51
CA GLU A 40 13.84 6.44 6.62
C GLU A 40 13.33 5.67 5.38
N SER A 41 13.98 4.57 5.00
CA SER A 41 13.44 3.69 3.95
C SER A 41 12.16 2.96 4.40
N LEU A 42 11.20 2.78 3.49
CA LEU A 42 9.99 2.00 3.77
C LEU A 42 10.34 0.55 4.18
N ASN A 43 11.38 -0.04 3.58
CA ASN A 43 11.83 -1.40 3.92
C ASN A 43 12.22 -1.53 5.39
N ALA A 44 12.94 -0.55 5.94
CA ALA A 44 13.32 -0.54 7.35
C ALA A 44 12.10 -0.36 8.26
N ALA A 45 11.21 0.57 7.92
CA ALA A 45 9.96 0.79 8.65
C ALA A 45 9.05 -0.45 8.67
N LEU A 46 8.88 -1.11 7.52
CA LEU A 46 8.07 -2.33 7.41
C LEU A 46 8.72 -3.55 8.06
N ALA A 47 10.05 -3.68 8.02
CA ALA A 47 10.75 -4.75 8.72
C ALA A 47 10.53 -4.64 10.23
N ASP A 48 10.58 -3.42 10.76
CA ASP A 48 10.29 -3.15 12.15
C ASP A 48 8.82 -3.41 12.52
N LEU A 49 7.88 -2.96 11.68
CA LEU A 49 6.46 -3.27 11.85
C LEU A 49 6.21 -4.79 11.86
N LYS A 50 6.83 -5.56 10.95
CA LYS A 50 6.70 -7.02 10.90
C LYS A 50 7.22 -7.73 12.16
N ARG A 51 8.24 -7.17 12.83
CA ARG A 51 8.73 -7.71 14.11
C ARG A 51 7.80 -7.40 15.27
N ARG A 52 7.18 -6.21 15.27
CA ARG A 52 6.31 -5.75 16.37
C ARG A 52 4.86 -6.19 16.24
N ALA A 53 4.37 -6.41 15.02
CA ALA A 53 2.97 -6.74 14.78
C ALA A 53 2.62 -8.10 15.37
N SER A 54 1.54 -8.13 16.16
CA SER A 54 1.01 -9.36 16.74
C SER A 54 0.45 -10.33 15.69
N ALA A 55 0.05 -9.81 14.52
CA ALA A 55 -0.51 -10.58 13.43
C ALA A 55 0.19 -10.26 12.10
N GLN A 56 0.60 -11.30 11.38
CA GLN A 56 1.21 -11.17 10.05
C GLN A 56 0.26 -10.49 9.04
N THR A 57 -1.05 -10.70 9.20
CA THR A 57 -2.10 -10.09 8.39
C THR A 57 -2.14 -8.57 8.54
N LEU A 58 -1.86 -8.03 9.74
CA LEU A 58 -1.80 -6.58 9.98
C LEU A 58 -0.62 -5.95 9.26
N ALA A 59 0.56 -6.57 9.38
CA ALA A 59 1.76 -6.09 8.70
C ALA A 59 1.60 -6.13 7.18
N ALA A 60 0.91 -7.15 6.64
CA ALA A 60 0.59 -7.24 5.22
C ALA A 60 -0.38 -6.13 4.78
N ALA A 61 -1.48 -5.92 5.50
CA ALA A 61 -2.46 -4.88 5.20
C ALA A 61 -1.84 -3.47 5.26
N ALA A 62 -1.04 -3.19 6.30
CA ALA A 62 -0.33 -1.92 6.43
C ALA A 62 0.70 -1.72 5.31
N GLN A 63 1.41 -2.79 4.91
CA GLN A 63 2.33 -2.74 3.77
C GLN A 63 1.62 -2.38 2.47
N ASP A 64 0.46 -2.99 2.18
CA ASP A 64 -0.32 -2.68 0.98
C ASP A 64 -0.80 -1.22 0.98
N LEU A 65 -1.27 -0.73 2.13
CA LEU A 65 -1.65 0.66 2.34
C LEU A 65 -0.47 1.64 2.12
N CYS A 66 0.71 1.31 2.65
CA CYS A 66 1.92 2.13 2.44
C CYS A 66 2.29 2.21 0.96
N TYR A 67 2.28 1.09 0.25
CA TYR A 67 2.57 1.07 -1.19
C TYR A 67 1.52 1.83 -1.99
N ASN A 68 0.24 1.75 -1.62
CA ASN A 68 -0.81 2.53 -2.26
C ASN A 68 -0.58 4.03 -2.07
N ALA A 69 -0.30 4.46 -0.83
CA ALA A 69 -0.04 5.86 -0.49
C ALA A 69 1.20 6.42 -1.22
N LEU A 70 2.32 5.69 -1.21
CA LEU A 70 3.57 6.16 -1.82
C LEU A 70 3.52 6.15 -3.35
N ARG A 71 2.88 5.15 -3.97
CA ARG A 71 2.69 5.12 -5.43
C ARG A 71 1.74 6.22 -5.92
N SER A 72 0.82 6.66 -5.07
CA SER A 72 -0.10 7.75 -5.37
C SER A 72 0.32 9.08 -4.73
N TYR A 73 1.57 9.20 -4.28
CA TYR A 73 2.01 10.33 -3.45
C TYR A 73 1.68 11.68 -4.08
N GLY A 74 2.02 11.90 -5.35
CA GLY A 74 1.68 13.16 -6.03
C GLY A 74 0.17 13.45 -6.12
N VAL A 75 -0.69 12.43 -6.08
CA VAL A 75 -2.15 12.62 -6.04
C VAL A 75 -2.60 13.03 -4.64
N VAL A 76 -2.20 12.27 -3.61
CA VAL A 76 -2.69 12.50 -2.25
C VAL A 76 -2.03 13.71 -1.57
N ASP A 77 -0.81 14.08 -1.96
CA ASP A 77 -0.13 15.28 -1.47
C ASP A 77 -0.81 16.54 -2.02
N VAL A 78 -1.02 16.61 -3.34
CA VAL A 78 -1.77 17.71 -3.97
C VAL A 78 -3.21 17.76 -3.43
N ALA A 79 -3.86 16.61 -3.21
CA ALA A 79 -5.16 16.59 -2.56
C ALA A 79 -5.14 17.26 -1.17
N LEU A 80 -4.11 16.99 -0.36
CA LEU A 80 -3.96 17.64 0.95
C LEU A 80 -3.74 19.14 0.83
N GLU A 81 -2.92 19.60 -0.10
CA GLU A 81 -2.71 21.03 -0.36
C GLU A 81 -4.01 21.76 -0.73
N ARG A 82 -4.89 21.11 -1.51
CA ARG A 82 -6.19 21.67 -1.91
C ARG A 82 -7.24 21.62 -0.79
N LEU A 83 -7.13 20.65 0.12
CA LEU A 83 -8.12 20.42 1.17
C LEU A 83 -7.78 21.11 2.49
N LEU A 84 -6.52 21.45 2.73
CA LEU A 84 -6.05 22.10 3.94
C LEU A 84 -5.77 23.58 3.71
N GLN A 85 -6.16 24.42 4.67
CA GLN A 85 -5.82 25.85 4.64
C GLN A 85 -4.34 26.12 4.97
N ARG A 86 -3.70 25.19 5.69
CA ARG A 86 -2.30 25.28 6.10
C ARG A 86 -1.67 23.89 6.01
N PRO A 87 -0.39 23.79 5.60
CA PRO A 87 0.32 22.52 5.57
C PRO A 87 0.30 21.82 6.93
N LEU A 88 0.11 20.49 6.92
CA LEU A 88 0.13 19.70 8.13
C LEU A 88 1.57 19.39 8.54
N THR A 89 1.99 19.87 9.71
CA THR A 89 3.34 19.61 10.27
C THR A 89 3.38 18.37 11.17
N ASP A 90 2.21 17.89 11.61
CA ASP A 90 2.08 16.69 12.45
C ASP A 90 2.23 15.43 11.58
N THR A 91 3.43 14.87 11.58
CA THR A 91 3.83 13.76 10.71
C THR A 91 2.92 12.52 10.83
N PRO A 92 2.52 12.06 12.04
CA PRO A 92 1.58 10.94 12.17
C PRO A 92 0.20 11.21 11.58
N VAL A 93 -0.39 12.39 11.82
CA VAL A 93 -1.70 12.74 11.23
C VAL A 93 -1.59 12.91 9.71
N ARG A 94 -0.49 13.49 9.22
CA ARG A 94 -0.23 13.59 7.78
C ARG A 94 -0.11 12.21 7.14
N GLY A 95 0.65 11.29 7.74
CA GLY A 95 0.79 9.91 7.28
C GLY A 95 -0.54 9.17 7.23
N LEU A 96 -1.40 9.37 8.24
CA LEU A 96 -2.76 8.83 8.26
C LEU A 96 -3.59 9.37 7.09
N LEU A 97 -3.60 10.69 6.87
CA LEU A 97 -4.38 11.29 5.80
C LEU A 97 -3.89 10.86 4.41
N LEU A 98 -2.58 10.84 4.16
CA LEU A 98 -2.03 10.35 2.89
C LEU A 98 -2.49 8.92 2.61
N THR A 99 -2.42 8.06 3.62
CA THR A 99 -2.83 6.65 3.50
C THR A 99 -4.33 6.50 3.27
N ALA A 100 -5.13 7.21 4.06
CA ALA A 100 -6.59 7.10 3.99
C ALA A 100 -7.16 7.71 2.70
N LEU A 101 -6.61 8.82 2.22
CA LEU A 101 -7.00 9.43 0.94
C LEU A 101 -6.64 8.52 -0.25
N ALA A 102 -5.47 7.89 -0.23
CA ALA A 102 -5.07 6.93 -1.25
C ALA A 102 -6.03 5.72 -1.30
N GLU A 103 -6.41 5.20 -0.13
CA GLU A 103 -7.38 4.11 -0.02
C GLU A 103 -8.77 4.52 -0.51
N LEU A 104 -9.22 5.72 -0.14
CA LEU A 104 -10.52 6.26 -0.56
C LEU A 104 -10.58 6.47 -2.08
N ALA A 105 -9.52 7.00 -2.68
CA ALA A 105 -9.42 7.17 -4.13
C ALA A 105 -9.42 5.83 -4.88
N ALA A 106 -8.77 4.80 -4.32
CA ALA A 106 -8.71 3.47 -4.92
C ALA A 106 -10.00 2.65 -4.74
N ARG A 107 -10.82 2.96 -3.72
CA ARG A 107 -12.02 2.19 -3.37
C ARG A 107 -13.22 3.12 -3.10
N PRO A 108 -13.73 3.82 -4.14
CA PRO A 108 -14.84 4.76 -3.98
C PRO A 108 -16.12 4.08 -3.46
N ASP A 109 -16.34 2.81 -3.79
CA ASP A 109 -17.52 2.05 -3.36
C ASP A 109 -17.56 1.77 -1.85
N SER A 110 -16.40 1.82 -1.16
CA SER A 110 -16.29 1.62 0.28
C SER A 110 -16.08 2.93 1.05
N ALA A 111 -16.37 4.08 0.43
CA ALA A 111 -16.03 5.39 0.97
C ALA A 111 -16.51 5.63 2.41
N HIS A 112 -17.75 5.25 2.75
CA HIS A 112 -18.26 5.41 4.11
C HIS A 112 -17.44 4.62 5.14
N ALA A 113 -17.04 3.39 4.80
CA ALA A 113 -16.23 2.56 5.66
C ALA A 113 -14.80 3.11 5.80
N VAL A 114 -14.17 3.52 4.70
CA VAL A 114 -12.82 4.11 4.71
C VAL A 114 -12.78 5.38 5.55
N VAL A 115 -13.74 6.30 5.36
CA VAL A 115 -13.84 7.53 6.16
C VAL A 115 -13.99 7.22 7.63
N HIS A 116 -14.91 6.32 8.00
CA HIS A 116 -15.12 5.94 9.40
C HIS A 116 -13.84 5.35 10.02
N GLN A 117 -13.19 4.41 9.32
CA GLN A 117 -12.00 3.72 9.80
C GLN A 117 -10.79 4.67 9.91
N ALA A 118 -10.67 5.68 9.04
CA ALA A 118 -9.64 6.72 9.17
C ALA A 118 -9.86 7.61 10.40
N VAL A 119 -11.12 7.96 10.69
CA VAL A 119 -11.49 8.74 11.89
C VAL A 119 -11.23 7.95 13.17
N GLU A 120 -11.53 6.65 13.17
CA GLU A 120 -11.21 5.73 14.27
C GLU A 120 -9.69 5.58 14.44
N ALA A 121 -8.94 5.45 13.34
CA ALA A 121 -7.48 5.37 13.35
C ALA A 121 -6.83 6.60 14.01
N ALA A 122 -7.37 7.81 13.80
CA ALA A 122 -6.85 9.02 14.45
C ALA A 122 -6.91 8.92 15.99
N VAL A 123 -7.96 8.29 16.53
CA VAL A 123 -8.11 8.06 17.98
C VAL A 123 -7.12 6.98 18.44
N LEU A 124 -7.04 5.86 17.71
CA LEU A 124 -6.13 4.76 18.03
C LEU A 124 -4.65 5.17 17.99
N LEU A 125 -4.28 6.11 17.11
CA LEU A 125 -2.94 6.69 17.01
C LEU A 125 -2.60 7.60 18.21
N GLY A 126 -3.57 7.92 19.08
CA GLY A 126 -3.41 8.87 20.19
C GLY A 126 -3.69 10.33 19.81
N TYR A 127 -4.21 10.59 18.61
CA TYR A 127 -4.48 11.94 18.07
C TYR A 127 -5.97 12.28 18.07
N SER A 128 -6.68 11.99 19.17
CA SER A 128 -8.12 12.29 19.30
C SER A 128 -8.49 13.74 18.97
N ARG A 129 -7.59 14.69 19.25
CA ARG A 129 -7.73 16.11 18.88
C ARG A 129 -7.86 16.36 17.36
N ALA A 130 -7.27 15.48 16.55
CA ALA A 130 -7.28 15.56 15.09
C ALA A 130 -8.48 14.85 14.46
N LYS A 131 -9.32 14.15 15.25
CA LYS A 131 -10.49 13.41 14.76
C LYS A 131 -11.41 14.26 13.88
N GLY A 132 -11.70 15.49 14.32
CA GLY A 132 -12.55 16.43 13.58
C GLY A 132 -11.94 16.85 12.24
N LEU A 133 -10.63 17.13 12.24
CA LEU A 133 -9.87 17.45 11.02
C LEU A 133 -9.89 16.28 10.04
N VAL A 134 -9.55 15.06 10.50
CA VAL A 134 -9.52 13.86 9.65
C VAL A 134 -10.88 13.64 9.01
N ASN A 135 -11.97 13.69 9.79
CA ASN A 135 -13.32 13.55 9.26
C ASN A 135 -13.64 14.64 8.22
N ALA A 136 -13.32 15.90 8.51
CA ALA A 136 -13.59 17.01 7.61
C ALA A 136 -12.86 16.87 6.27
N VAL A 137 -11.55 16.56 6.29
CA VAL A 137 -10.73 16.36 5.09
C VAL A 137 -11.25 15.18 4.28
N MET A 138 -11.46 14.02 4.93
CA MET A 138 -11.90 12.80 4.26
C MET A 138 -13.30 12.96 3.63
N ARG A 139 -14.24 13.61 4.32
CA ARG A 139 -15.57 13.90 3.80
C ARG A 139 -15.56 14.93 2.68
N ASN A 140 -14.70 15.95 2.77
CA ASN A 140 -14.56 16.94 1.72
C ASN A 140 -13.99 16.31 0.44
N PHE A 141 -12.95 15.48 0.57
CA PHE A 141 -12.43 14.68 -0.54
C PHE A 141 -13.52 13.79 -1.14
N GLN A 142 -14.22 12.98 -0.31
CA GLN A 142 -15.29 12.09 -0.77
C GLN A 142 -16.34 12.83 -1.62
N ARG A 143 -16.81 13.99 -1.16
CA ARG A 143 -17.86 14.77 -1.83
C ARG A 143 -17.39 15.37 -3.15
N ARG A 144 -16.14 15.86 -3.21
CA ARG A 144 -15.58 16.57 -4.36
C ARG A 144 -14.71 15.69 -5.26
N MET A 145 -14.65 14.39 -5.00
CA MET A 145 -13.66 13.49 -5.59
C MET A 145 -13.57 13.57 -7.12
N PRO A 146 -14.67 13.57 -7.91
CA PRO A 146 -14.57 13.66 -9.36
C PRO A 146 -13.91 14.97 -9.84
N GLU A 147 -14.32 16.11 -9.28
CA GLU A 147 -13.77 17.44 -9.59
C GLU A 147 -12.31 17.52 -9.15
N LEU A 148 -12.03 17.16 -7.89
CA LEU A 148 -10.72 17.28 -7.28
C LEU A 148 -9.69 16.38 -7.96
N LEU A 149 -10.06 15.15 -8.34
CA LEU A 149 -9.17 14.27 -9.10
C LEU A 149 -8.85 14.84 -10.48
N SER A 150 -9.81 15.50 -11.15
CA SER A 150 -9.55 16.19 -12.41
C SER A 150 -8.63 17.40 -12.23
N GLU A 151 -8.79 18.18 -11.16
CA GLU A 151 -7.90 19.30 -10.82
C GLU A 151 -6.48 18.82 -10.51
N ILE A 152 -6.35 17.71 -9.77
CA ILE A 152 -5.06 17.09 -9.44
C ILE A 152 -4.38 16.58 -10.70
N GLU A 153 -5.10 15.86 -11.57
CA GLU A 153 -4.57 15.32 -12.83
C GLU A 153 -4.08 16.44 -13.77
N ALA A 154 -4.62 17.66 -13.67
CA ALA A 154 -4.15 18.81 -14.43
C ALA A 154 -2.82 19.40 -13.91
N THR A 155 -2.33 18.97 -12.75
CA THR A 155 -1.01 19.33 -12.22
C THR A 155 0.04 18.29 -12.61
N GLU A 156 1.29 18.69 -12.82
CA GLU A 156 2.37 17.73 -13.13
C GLU A 156 2.56 16.70 -12.01
N SER A 157 2.54 17.17 -10.75
CA SER A 157 2.70 16.28 -9.59
C SER A 157 1.56 15.25 -9.50
N GLY A 158 0.33 15.65 -9.80
CA GLY A 158 -0.81 14.73 -9.84
C GLY A 158 -0.75 13.75 -11.01
N HIS A 159 -0.55 14.25 -12.23
CA HIS A 159 -0.47 13.46 -13.46
C HIS A 159 0.64 12.41 -13.40
N TYR A 160 1.86 12.84 -13.06
CA TYR A 160 3.01 11.94 -12.99
C TYR A 160 3.09 11.20 -11.64
N ARG A 161 2.32 11.60 -10.62
CA ARG A 161 2.30 10.99 -9.27
C ARG A 161 3.62 11.13 -8.49
N HIS A 162 4.48 12.05 -8.92
CA HIS A 162 5.79 12.34 -8.32
C HIS A 162 5.80 13.76 -7.73
N PRO A 163 6.63 14.04 -6.71
CA PRO A 163 6.80 15.40 -6.24
C PRO A 163 7.48 16.28 -7.30
N GLN A 164 7.11 17.56 -7.37
CA GLN A 164 7.60 18.49 -8.41
C GLN A 164 9.12 18.51 -8.54
N TRP A 165 9.86 18.53 -7.43
CA TRP A 165 11.33 18.55 -7.45
C TRP A 165 11.92 17.35 -8.22
N TRP A 166 11.31 16.16 -8.11
CA TRP A 166 11.81 14.96 -8.79
C TRP A 166 11.48 14.97 -10.29
N ILE A 167 10.32 15.53 -10.64
CA ILE A 167 9.92 15.76 -12.03
C ILE A 167 10.92 16.70 -12.70
N ASP A 168 11.26 17.81 -12.04
CA ASP A 168 12.19 18.79 -12.56
C ASP A 168 13.61 18.20 -12.75
N GLU A 169 14.09 17.42 -11.79
CA GLU A 169 15.38 16.70 -11.88
C GLU A 169 15.41 15.71 -13.06
N LEU A 170 14.37 14.89 -13.24
CA LEU A 170 14.31 13.96 -14.36
C LEU A 170 14.19 14.67 -15.70
N ARG A 171 13.44 15.78 -15.76
CA ARG A 171 13.33 16.61 -16.97
C ARG A 171 14.68 17.16 -17.40
N LEU A 172 15.51 17.60 -16.45
CA LEU A 172 16.86 18.07 -16.72
C LEU A 172 17.80 16.94 -17.16
N ALA A 173 17.75 15.79 -16.48
CA ALA A 173 18.63 14.66 -16.74
C ALA A 173 18.28 13.90 -18.05
N TYR A 174 16.99 13.80 -18.39
CA TYR A 174 16.49 13.03 -19.52
C TYR A 174 15.45 13.83 -20.35
N PRO A 175 15.83 14.95 -21.01
CA PRO A 175 14.87 15.87 -21.64
C PRO A 175 13.92 15.26 -22.67
N ARG A 176 14.29 14.13 -23.28
CA ARG A 176 13.47 13.43 -24.27
C ARG A 176 12.56 12.34 -23.68
N ASP A 177 12.93 11.80 -22.52
CA ASP A 177 12.35 10.54 -22.01
C ASP A 177 11.76 10.67 -20.60
N TRP A 178 11.92 11.84 -19.95
CA TRP A 178 11.53 12.05 -18.55
C TRP A 178 10.07 11.69 -18.26
N GLU A 179 9.13 12.05 -19.14
CA GLU A 179 7.71 11.71 -19.00
C GLU A 179 7.50 10.19 -19.01
N SER A 180 8.13 9.50 -19.96
CA SER A 180 8.03 8.04 -20.08
C SER A 180 8.63 7.35 -18.86
N VAL A 181 9.77 7.82 -18.35
CA VAL A 181 10.39 7.29 -17.13
C VAL A 181 9.45 7.42 -15.92
N LEU A 182 8.81 8.59 -15.75
CA LEU A 182 7.85 8.83 -14.68
C LEU A 182 6.63 7.91 -14.81
N LEU A 183 6.03 7.82 -16.00
CA LEU A 183 4.85 6.99 -16.26
C LEU A 183 5.15 5.49 -16.09
N GLU A 184 6.30 5.00 -16.57
CA GLU A 184 6.71 3.61 -16.40
C GLU A 184 7.02 3.28 -14.93
N SER A 185 7.60 4.21 -14.17
CA SER A 185 7.88 4.02 -12.74
C SER A 185 6.62 3.83 -11.88
N ASN A 186 5.46 4.29 -12.36
CA ASN A 186 4.17 4.12 -11.70
C ASN A 186 3.55 2.73 -11.92
N ARG A 187 4.05 1.95 -12.87
CA ARG A 187 3.51 0.62 -13.19
C ARG A 187 3.85 -0.36 -12.07
N HIS A 188 3.08 -1.45 -12.00
CA HIS A 188 3.39 -2.51 -11.05
C HIS A 188 4.75 -3.12 -11.40
N PRO A 189 5.69 -3.25 -10.44
CA PRO A 189 7.01 -3.75 -10.75
C PRO A 189 6.95 -5.20 -11.23
N PRO A 190 7.68 -5.56 -12.30
CA PRO A 190 7.77 -6.94 -12.75
C PRO A 190 8.49 -7.81 -11.71
N MET A 191 8.16 -9.10 -11.67
CA MET A 191 8.92 -10.07 -10.89
C MET A 191 9.89 -10.83 -11.80
N VAL A 192 11.15 -10.40 -11.77
CA VAL A 192 12.25 -11.04 -12.50
C VAL A 192 12.99 -12.00 -11.58
N LEU A 193 13.26 -13.19 -12.12
CA LEU A 193 14.02 -14.24 -11.47
C LEU A 193 15.36 -14.40 -12.18
N ARG A 194 16.43 -14.59 -11.41
CA ARG A 194 17.70 -15.07 -11.92
C ARG A 194 17.83 -16.57 -11.65
N VAL A 195 18.02 -17.33 -12.71
CA VAL A 195 18.28 -18.78 -12.67
C VAL A 195 19.72 -19.06 -12.26
N ASN A 196 19.89 -19.97 -11.31
CA ASN A 196 21.19 -20.46 -10.91
C ASN A 196 21.70 -21.51 -11.90
N ARG A 197 22.53 -21.08 -12.85
CA ARG A 197 23.12 -21.95 -13.89
C ARG A 197 23.90 -23.15 -13.37
N ARG A 198 24.38 -23.11 -12.12
CA ARG A 198 25.06 -24.26 -11.50
C ARG A 198 24.10 -25.40 -11.18
N ARG A 199 22.79 -25.14 -11.20
CA ARG A 199 21.72 -26.10 -10.90
C ARG A 199 20.96 -26.51 -12.18
N LEU A 200 20.62 -25.55 -13.02
CA LEU A 200 19.82 -25.76 -14.24
C LEU A 200 19.91 -24.59 -15.23
N SER A 201 19.55 -24.84 -16.49
CA SER A 201 19.47 -23.80 -17.51
C SER A 201 18.17 -22.99 -17.41
N ALA A 202 18.15 -21.77 -17.95
CA ALA A 202 16.92 -20.97 -18.01
C ALA A 202 15.81 -21.66 -18.81
N LYS A 203 16.15 -22.39 -19.88
CA LYS A 203 15.19 -23.20 -20.64
C LYS A 203 14.54 -24.28 -19.77
N ALA A 204 15.36 -25.05 -19.04
CA ALA A 204 14.85 -26.09 -18.13
C ALA A 204 14.00 -25.50 -17.00
N TYR A 205 14.34 -24.28 -16.55
CA TYR A 205 13.53 -23.59 -15.55
C TYR A 205 12.19 -23.10 -16.10
N LEU A 206 12.16 -22.56 -17.32
CA LEU A 206 10.90 -22.20 -18.00
C LEU A 206 9.97 -23.40 -18.16
N GLU A 207 10.48 -24.56 -18.57
CA GLU A 207 9.71 -25.81 -18.63
C GLU A 207 9.21 -26.27 -17.25
N LYS A 208 9.95 -25.94 -16.17
CA LYS A 208 9.52 -26.22 -14.80
C LYS A 208 8.40 -25.28 -14.35
N LEU A 209 8.47 -24.00 -14.72
CA LEU A 209 7.42 -23.02 -14.45
C LEU A 209 6.14 -23.32 -15.24
N ASP A 210 6.27 -23.69 -16.51
CA ASP A 210 5.14 -24.07 -17.38
C ASP A 210 4.36 -25.26 -16.80
N ARG A 211 5.07 -26.33 -16.37
CA ARG A 211 4.46 -27.47 -15.65
C ARG A 211 3.79 -27.09 -14.34
N ALA A 212 4.22 -26.00 -13.70
CA ALA A 212 3.60 -25.47 -12.49
C ALA A 212 2.44 -24.49 -12.78
N GLY A 213 2.06 -24.31 -14.05
CA GLY A 213 1.04 -23.35 -14.46
C GLY A 213 1.43 -21.90 -14.19
N MET A 214 2.74 -21.59 -14.29
CA MET A 214 3.28 -20.25 -14.07
C MET A 214 3.87 -19.71 -15.38
N PRO A 215 3.07 -19.00 -16.20
CA PRO A 215 3.55 -18.39 -17.43
C PRO A 215 4.73 -17.44 -17.16
N ALA A 216 5.78 -17.60 -17.96
CA ALA A 216 7.00 -16.82 -17.86
C ALA A 216 7.75 -16.80 -19.19
N ARG A 217 8.61 -15.80 -19.38
CA ARG A 217 9.46 -15.67 -20.57
C ARG A 217 10.90 -15.36 -20.20
N ALA A 218 11.84 -15.82 -21.01
CA ALA A 218 13.23 -15.41 -20.88
C ALA A 218 13.40 -13.91 -21.21
N LEU A 219 14.21 -13.21 -20.42
CA LEU A 219 14.70 -11.85 -20.70
C LEU A 219 16.17 -11.83 -21.13
N GLY A 220 16.89 -12.92 -20.91
CA GLY A 220 18.30 -13.05 -21.23
C GLY A 220 18.77 -14.48 -20.97
N GLN A 221 20.07 -14.66 -20.79
CA GLN A 221 20.64 -16.00 -20.57
C GLN A 221 20.11 -16.68 -19.31
N ASP A 222 20.01 -15.90 -18.22
CA ASP A 222 19.67 -16.43 -16.89
C ASP A 222 18.45 -15.72 -16.27
N ALA A 223 17.90 -14.72 -16.94
CA ALA A 223 16.80 -13.91 -16.45
C ALA A 223 15.46 -14.44 -16.98
N VAL A 224 14.51 -14.66 -16.07
CA VAL A 224 13.16 -15.12 -16.36
C VAL A 224 12.17 -14.12 -15.77
N LEU A 225 11.30 -13.55 -16.61
CA LEU A 225 10.21 -12.69 -16.20
C LEU A 225 8.94 -13.51 -16.02
N LEU A 226 8.37 -13.48 -14.83
CA LEU A 226 7.04 -14.04 -14.59
C LEU A 226 5.96 -13.11 -15.16
N GLU A 227 4.92 -13.70 -15.73
CA GLU A 227 3.75 -12.92 -16.17
C GLU A 227 2.98 -12.36 -14.97
N LYS A 228 2.90 -13.13 -13.87
CA LYS A 228 2.27 -12.70 -12.62
C LYS A 228 3.23 -12.89 -11.43
N PRO A 229 3.56 -11.82 -10.68
CA PRO A 229 4.31 -11.93 -9.44
C PRO A 229 3.63 -12.87 -8.44
N CYS A 230 4.44 -13.62 -7.68
CA CYS A 230 3.95 -14.52 -6.65
C CYS A 230 4.87 -14.53 -5.43
N ARG A 231 4.42 -15.14 -4.34
CA ARG A 231 5.27 -15.30 -3.16
C ARG A 231 6.41 -16.26 -3.46
N VAL A 232 7.61 -15.96 -2.98
CA VAL A 232 8.81 -16.75 -3.29
C VAL A 232 8.71 -18.22 -2.88
N GLU A 233 7.92 -18.54 -1.86
CA GLU A 233 7.69 -19.91 -1.41
C GLU A 233 6.90 -20.74 -2.43
N ARG A 234 6.16 -20.09 -3.34
CA ARG A 234 5.44 -20.76 -4.43
C ARG A 234 6.33 -21.04 -5.64
N LEU A 235 7.51 -20.43 -5.72
CA LEU A 235 8.41 -20.61 -6.85
C LEU A 235 9.06 -22.00 -6.78
N PRO A 236 8.92 -22.83 -7.84
CA PRO A 236 9.58 -24.12 -7.88
C PRO A 236 11.09 -23.97 -7.70
N GLY A 237 11.68 -24.70 -6.75
CA GLY A 237 13.13 -24.73 -6.53
C GLY A 237 13.74 -23.50 -5.84
N PHE A 238 12.95 -22.52 -5.39
CA PHE A 238 13.48 -21.32 -4.71
C PHE A 238 14.27 -21.68 -3.44
N ALA A 239 13.69 -22.47 -2.54
CA ALA A 239 14.37 -22.93 -1.32
C ALA A 239 15.60 -23.83 -1.60
N ALA A 240 15.64 -24.49 -2.76
CA ALA A 240 16.77 -25.30 -3.21
C ALA A 240 17.89 -24.46 -3.86
N GLY A 241 17.70 -23.14 -3.97
CA GLY A 241 18.66 -22.23 -4.60
C GLY A 241 18.75 -22.39 -6.12
N GLU A 242 17.70 -22.90 -6.77
CA GLU A 242 17.61 -22.96 -8.23
C GLU A 242 17.39 -21.58 -8.85
N VAL A 243 16.76 -20.66 -8.12
CA VAL A 243 16.49 -19.29 -8.54
C VAL A 243 16.58 -18.30 -7.38
N SER A 244 16.71 -17.02 -7.71
CA SER A 244 16.60 -15.88 -6.79
C SER A 244 15.80 -14.76 -7.45
N VAL A 245 15.11 -13.91 -6.68
CA VAL A 245 14.50 -12.67 -7.19
C VAL A 245 15.59 -11.60 -7.31
N GLN A 246 15.80 -11.05 -8.51
CA GLN A 246 16.84 -10.05 -8.81
C GLN A 246 16.42 -9.12 -9.94
#